data_AF-A0A4Q7ZHD5-F1
#
_entry.id   AF-A0A4Q7ZHD5-F1
#
_cell.length_a   1.000
_cell.length_b   1.000
_cell.length_c   1.000
_cell.angle_alpha   90.00
_cell.angle_beta   90.00
_cell.angle_gamma   90.00
#
_symmetry.space_group_name_H-M   'P 1'
#
loop_
_entity.id
_entity.type
_entity.pdbx_description
1 polymer ?
#
loop_
_entity_poly.entity_id
_entity_poly.type
_entity_poly.pdbx_seq_one_letter_code
_entity_poly.pdbx_strand_id
1 'polypeptide(L)'
;MRSRLAALGAAATLLAPTGCSSGKADAGLPPVQVIEQPAASAGGACILWDYAFIRDTIGVTFTVAGSDQVDDTSTCVVQTESGDYPNLALSVVESTKADANLFLQDLMPAKATRVKGLGRAGYRLLSGASGGHGPSVEVTWLSEAAQLQTLKFTFPKGAKQAQVDQLSTKLVSLAKAMNTTKG
;
A
#
# COMPACT_ATOMS: atom_id res chain seq x y z
N MET A 1 44.41 -40.57 -55.94
CA MET A 1 44.71 -40.19 -57.34
C MET A 1 44.03 -38.85 -57.61
N ARG A 2 44.76 -37.86 -58.17
CA ARG A 2 44.41 -36.42 -58.39
C ARG A 2 44.43 -35.57 -57.10
N SER A 3 45.45 -34.80 -56.68
CA SER A 3 46.56 -34.05 -57.29
C SER A 3 46.17 -32.72 -57.97
N ARG A 4 46.70 -31.63 -57.36
CA ARG A 4 47.06 -30.28 -57.89
C ARG A 4 45.91 -29.24 -57.99
N LEU A 5 46.05 -27.93 -57.74
CA LEU A 5 47.18 -26.97 -57.68
C LEU A 5 46.88 -25.80 -56.72
N ALA A 6 47.96 -25.16 -56.26
CA ALA A 6 48.03 -23.92 -55.48
C ALA A 6 47.81 -22.64 -56.34
N ALA A 7 47.44 -21.53 -55.70
CA ALA A 7 47.81 -20.18 -56.14
C ALA A 7 47.82 -19.19 -54.97
N LEU A 8 48.97 -18.53 -54.80
CA LEU A 8 49.21 -17.40 -53.90
C LEU A 8 48.43 -16.16 -54.36
N GLY A 9 48.03 -15.33 -53.41
CA GLY A 9 47.51 -13.99 -53.68
C GLY A 9 47.65 -13.11 -52.44
N ALA A 10 48.83 -12.53 -52.26
CA ALA A 10 49.08 -11.49 -51.27
C ALA A 10 48.25 -10.24 -51.60
N ALA A 11 47.35 -9.86 -50.69
CA ALA A 11 46.76 -8.53 -50.67
C ALA A 11 46.75 -8.04 -49.22
N ALA A 12 47.84 -7.38 -48.84
CA ALA A 12 47.92 -6.58 -47.63
C ALA A 12 47.03 -5.34 -47.82
N THR A 13 45.74 -5.46 -47.54
CA THR A 13 44.84 -4.31 -47.45
C THR A 13 44.92 -3.72 -46.05
N LEU A 14 45.78 -2.70 -45.95
CA LEU A 14 45.76 -1.57 -45.01
C LEU A 14 44.65 -1.63 -43.96
N LEU A 15 45.01 -2.11 -42.76
CA LEU A 15 44.31 -1.81 -41.52
C LEU A 15 44.42 -0.30 -41.29
N ALA A 16 43.44 0.47 -41.76
CA ALA A 16 43.20 1.79 -41.21
C ALA A 16 42.52 1.60 -39.85
N PRO A 17 43.16 1.94 -38.71
CA PRO A 17 42.38 2.20 -37.52
C PRO A 17 41.59 3.47 -37.81
N THR A 18 40.33 3.34 -38.24
CA THR A 18 39.37 4.39 -37.96
C THR A 18 39.27 4.42 -36.44
N GLY A 19 40.14 5.20 -35.81
CA GLY A 19 39.99 5.58 -34.43
C GLY A 19 38.61 6.18 -34.32
N CYS A 20 37.67 5.42 -33.74
CA CYS A 20 36.48 5.98 -33.15
C CYS A 20 37.00 7.01 -32.16
N SER A 21 36.95 8.28 -32.56
CA SER A 21 37.29 9.39 -31.68
C SER A 21 36.55 9.17 -30.38
N SER A 22 37.29 9.07 -29.28
CA SER A 22 36.78 9.11 -27.92
C SER A 22 36.10 10.46 -27.74
N GLY A 23 34.82 10.50 -28.09
CA GLY A 23 34.05 11.72 -28.21
C GLY A 23 32.57 11.40 -28.40
N LYS A 24 32.06 10.40 -27.68
CA LYS A 24 30.66 10.46 -27.29
C LYS A 24 30.59 11.49 -26.19
N ALA A 25 30.14 12.69 -26.56
CA ALA A 25 29.55 13.58 -25.58
C ALA A 25 28.50 12.75 -24.84
N ASP A 26 28.71 12.52 -23.54
CA ASP A 26 27.61 12.21 -22.63
C ASP A 26 26.70 13.44 -22.64
N ALA A 27 25.85 13.52 -23.66
CA ALA A 27 24.64 14.31 -23.58
C ALA A 27 23.80 13.60 -22.51
N GLY A 28 24.02 13.99 -21.26
CA GLY A 28 23.33 13.45 -20.10
C GLY A 28 21.84 13.37 -20.43
N LEU A 29 21.27 12.19 -20.29
CA LEU A 29 19.83 12.00 -20.50
C LEU A 29 19.09 13.02 -19.63
N PRO A 30 18.01 13.64 -20.14
CA PRO A 30 17.22 14.55 -19.33
C PRO A 30 16.76 13.81 -18.06
N PRO A 31 16.75 14.48 -16.89
CA PRO A 31 16.35 13.85 -15.65
C PRO A 31 14.94 13.27 -15.80
N VAL A 32 14.80 11.97 -15.52
CA VAL A 32 13.49 11.32 -15.50
C VAL A 32 12.71 11.91 -14.32
N GLN A 33 11.56 12.52 -14.62
CA GLN A 33 10.64 12.94 -13.58
C GLN A 33 9.91 11.71 -13.06
N VAL A 34 10.15 11.35 -11.79
CA VAL A 34 9.38 10.33 -11.10
C VAL A 34 8.08 10.99 -10.64
N ILE A 35 6.98 10.63 -11.30
CA ILE A 35 5.64 11.11 -10.93
C ILE A 35 5.09 10.15 -9.88
N GLU A 36 4.84 10.66 -8.67
CA GLU A 36 4.14 9.94 -7.63
C GLU A 36 2.70 9.64 -8.09
N GLN A 37 2.38 8.35 -8.20
CA GLN A 37 1.02 7.92 -8.55
C GLN A 37 0.13 8.00 -7.30
N PRO A 38 -1.10 8.51 -7.39
CA PRO A 38 -2.01 8.51 -6.25
C PRO A 38 -2.37 7.07 -5.85
N ALA A 39 -2.69 6.86 -4.58
CA ALA A 39 -3.09 5.54 -4.07
C ALA A 39 -4.29 4.97 -4.84
N ALA A 40 -5.22 5.85 -5.22
CA ALA A 40 -6.43 5.50 -5.97
C ALA A 40 -6.15 4.82 -7.31
N SER A 41 -4.99 5.07 -7.94
CA SER A 41 -4.60 4.40 -9.19
C SER A 41 -4.41 2.89 -9.03
N ALA A 42 -4.22 2.38 -7.81
CA ALA A 42 -4.17 0.94 -7.56
C ALA A 42 -5.53 0.24 -7.77
N GLY A 43 -6.65 0.97 -7.61
CA GLY A 43 -8.00 0.40 -7.68
C GLY A 43 -8.51 -0.18 -6.35
N GLY A 44 -9.53 -1.05 -6.42
CA GLY A 44 -10.14 -1.68 -5.24
C GLY A 44 -10.57 -0.67 -4.17
N ALA A 45 -10.28 -0.96 -2.90
CA ALA A 45 -10.62 -0.03 -1.82
C ALA A 45 -9.71 1.21 -1.80
N CYS A 46 -8.65 1.28 -2.62
CA CYS A 46 -7.76 2.44 -2.66
C CYS A 46 -8.44 3.67 -3.28
N ILE A 47 -9.58 3.50 -3.97
CA ILE A 47 -10.36 4.64 -4.48
C ILE A 47 -11.03 5.46 -3.37
N LEU A 48 -11.12 4.92 -2.15
CA LEU A 48 -11.87 5.51 -1.02
C LEU A 48 -11.04 6.50 -0.21
N TRP A 49 -9.73 6.57 -0.45
CA TRP A 49 -8.79 7.43 0.26
C TRP A 49 -7.55 7.68 -0.57
N ASP A 50 -6.73 8.65 -0.19
CA ASP A 50 -5.45 8.88 -0.87
C ASP A 50 -4.36 9.27 0.13
N TYR A 51 -3.10 9.23 -0.28
CA TYR A 51 -1.95 9.49 0.57
C TYR A 51 -2.04 10.83 1.28
N ALA A 52 -2.48 11.89 0.59
CA ALA A 52 -2.66 13.21 1.18
C ALA A 52 -3.68 13.18 2.33
N PHE A 53 -4.84 12.56 2.11
CA PHE A 53 -5.88 12.45 3.13
C PHE A 53 -5.42 11.65 4.35
N ILE A 54 -4.69 10.54 4.12
CA ILE A 54 -4.11 9.72 5.19
C ILE A 54 -3.08 10.53 5.96
N ARG A 55 -2.12 11.16 5.28
CA ARG A 55 -1.08 11.99 5.89
C ARG A 55 -1.68 13.12 6.72
N ASP A 56 -2.65 13.85 6.18
CA ASP A 56 -3.23 15.01 6.85
C ASP A 56 -4.05 14.59 8.08
N THR A 57 -4.61 13.37 8.09
CA THR A 57 -5.41 12.85 9.21
C THR A 57 -4.56 12.17 10.28
N ILE A 58 -3.64 11.27 9.90
CA ILE A 58 -2.89 10.44 10.85
C ILE A 58 -1.41 10.83 10.99
N GLY A 59 -0.88 11.62 10.06
CA GLY A 59 0.50 12.09 10.07
C GLY A 59 1.54 11.07 9.59
N VAL A 60 1.11 10.04 8.86
CA VAL A 60 1.99 9.01 8.30
C VAL A 60 2.03 9.18 6.77
N THR A 61 3.24 9.16 6.21
CA THR A 61 3.44 9.23 4.76
C THR A 61 3.62 7.83 4.21
N PHE A 62 2.83 7.50 3.19
CA PHE A 62 2.91 6.27 2.42
C PHE A 62 3.09 6.64 0.95
N THR A 63 3.77 5.80 0.19
CA THR A 63 4.08 6.05 -1.24
C THR A 63 3.87 4.82 -2.12
N VAL A 64 3.56 3.67 -1.51
CA VAL A 64 3.24 2.43 -2.21
C VAL A 64 1.81 2.05 -1.88
N ALA A 65 1.01 1.73 -2.89
CA ALA A 65 -0.36 1.23 -2.75
C ALA A 65 -0.53 -0.05 -3.57
N GLY A 66 -1.27 -0.98 -3.01
CA GLY A 66 -1.76 -2.16 -3.70
C GLY A 66 -3.17 -2.45 -3.26
N SER A 67 -3.99 -2.95 -4.19
CA SER A 67 -5.34 -3.41 -3.90
C SER A 67 -5.51 -4.83 -4.40
N ASP A 68 -6.43 -5.53 -3.77
CA ASP A 68 -6.95 -6.79 -4.28
C ASP A 68 -8.44 -6.87 -3.96
N GLN A 69 -9.15 -7.75 -4.67
CA GLN A 69 -10.55 -8.04 -4.42
C GLN A 69 -10.76 -9.55 -4.42
N VAL A 70 -11.38 -10.04 -3.35
CA VAL A 70 -11.83 -11.43 -3.24
C VAL A 70 -13.29 -11.42 -2.84
N ASP A 71 -14.13 -12.09 -3.65
CA ASP A 71 -15.59 -12.06 -3.54
C ASP A 71 -16.10 -10.60 -3.43
N ASP A 72 -16.96 -10.33 -2.45
CA ASP A 72 -17.54 -9.00 -2.17
C ASP A 72 -16.64 -8.13 -1.27
N THR A 73 -15.36 -8.49 -1.12
CA THR A 73 -14.41 -7.76 -0.27
C THR A 73 -13.34 -7.08 -1.11
N SER A 74 -13.42 -5.76 -1.17
CA SER A 74 -12.38 -4.90 -1.75
C SER A 74 -11.35 -4.52 -0.68
N THR A 75 -10.06 -4.62 -1.02
CA THR A 75 -8.97 -4.26 -0.10
C THR A 75 -8.04 -3.21 -0.69
N CYS A 76 -7.36 -2.49 0.19
CA CYS A 76 -6.26 -1.59 -0.13
C CYS A 76 -5.23 -1.67 0.97
N VAL A 77 -3.96 -1.76 0.61
CA VAL A 77 -2.83 -1.66 1.53
C VAL A 77 -1.91 -0.56 1.04
N VAL A 78 -1.55 0.34 1.95
CA VAL A 78 -0.52 1.35 1.70
C VAL A 78 0.70 1.14 2.60
N GLN A 79 1.87 1.35 2.04
CA GLN A 79 3.17 1.09 2.65
C GLN A 79 4.17 2.22 2.37
N THR A 80 5.22 2.26 3.18
CA THR A 80 6.41 3.07 2.92
C THR A 80 7.35 2.33 1.99
N GLU A 81 8.18 3.04 1.23
CA GLU A 81 9.27 2.41 0.46
C GLU A 81 10.32 1.67 1.32
N SER A 82 10.40 2.00 2.62
CA SER A 82 11.42 1.43 3.51
C SER A 82 11.18 -0.02 3.96
N GLY A 83 10.04 -0.61 3.60
CA GLY A 83 9.72 -2.01 3.88
C GLY A 83 8.26 -2.23 4.28
N ASP A 84 7.96 -3.45 4.73
CA ASP A 84 6.59 -3.94 4.93
C ASP A 84 5.78 -3.21 6.03
N TYR A 85 6.48 -2.54 6.95
CA TYR A 85 5.91 -1.83 8.09
C TYR A 85 6.58 -0.45 8.30
N PRO A 86 5.81 0.60 8.68
CA PRO A 86 4.38 0.56 8.94
C PRO A 86 3.55 0.32 7.67
N ASN A 87 2.39 -0.29 7.84
CA ASN A 87 1.37 -0.38 6.79
C ASN A 87 0.01 0.03 7.32
N LEU A 88 -0.85 0.45 6.41
CA LEU A 88 -2.25 0.74 6.67
C LEU A 88 -3.10 -0.01 5.65
N ALA A 89 -3.98 -0.85 6.14
CA ALA A 89 -4.88 -1.66 5.32
C ALA A 89 -6.33 -1.24 5.55
N LEU A 90 -7.09 -1.12 4.46
CA LEU A 90 -8.54 -0.99 4.44
C LEU A 90 -9.13 -2.22 3.77
N SER A 91 -10.13 -2.80 4.40
CA SER A 91 -10.97 -3.83 3.82
C SER A 91 -12.41 -3.36 3.87
N VAL A 92 -13.14 -3.50 2.77
CA VAL A 92 -14.55 -3.13 2.64
C VAL A 92 -15.32 -4.30 2.09
N VAL A 93 -16.21 -4.85 2.91
CA VAL A 93 -17.24 -5.78 2.43
C VAL A 93 -18.40 -4.94 1.90
N GLU A 94 -18.71 -5.09 0.62
CA GLU A 94 -19.63 -4.22 -0.12
C GLU A 94 -21.06 -4.21 0.43
N SER A 95 -21.51 -5.31 1.03
CA SER A 95 -22.78 -5.35 1.74
C SER A 95 -22.79 -6.41 2.83
N THR A 96 -23.54 -6.16 3.89
CA THR A 96 -23.83 -7.14 4.94
C THR A 96 -25.27 -7.03 5.42
N LYS A 97 -25.83 -8.17 5.85
CA LYS A 97 -27.14 -8.25 6.51
C LYS A 97 -27.05 -8.03 8.02
N ALA A 98 -25.84 -7.84 8.56
CA ALA A 98 -25.66 -7.59 9.98
C ALA A 98 -26.31 -6.26 10.40
N ASP A 99 -27.04 -6.29 11.51
CA ASP A 99 -27.42 -5.08 12.22
C ASP A 99 -26.37 -4.71 13.28
N ALA A 100 -26.57 -3.57 13.94
CA ALA A 100 -25.65 -3.08 14.96
C ALA A 100 -25.50 -4.03 16.17
N ASN A 101 -26.56 -4.77 16.53
CA ASN A 101 -26.53 -5.70 17.66
C ASN A 101 -25.74 -6.94 17.29
N LEU A 102 -26.05 -7.56 16.15
CA LEU A 102 -25.35 -8.74 15.64
C LEU A 102 -23.86 -8.43 15.45
N PHE A 103 -23.54 -7.28 14.84
CA PHE A 103 -22.18 -6.83 14.64
C PHE A 103 -21.40 -6.72 15.97
N LEU A 104 -21.98 -6.13 17.01
CA LEU A 104 -21.29 -5.94 18.29
C LEU A 104 -21.30 -7.17 19.20
N GLN A 105 -22.28 -8.07 19.08
CA GLN A 105 -22.37 -9.27 19.92
C GLN A 105 -21.51 -10.41 19.35
N ASP A 106 -21.52 -10.58 18.03
CA ASP A 106 -20.95 -11.77 17.39
C ASP A 106 -19.59 -11.48 16.75
N LEU A 107 -19.36 -10.26 16.25
CA LEU A 107 -18.15 -9.92 15.49
C LEU A 107 -17.17 -9.03 16.26
N MET A 108 -17.55 -8.47 17.42
CA MET A 108 -16.64 -7.70 18.26
C MET A 108 -15.75 -8.62 19.09
N PRO A 109 -14.41 -8.59 18.93
CA PRO A 109 -13.52 -9.39 19.75
C PRO A 109 -13.59 -8.98 21.23
N ALA A 110 -13.39 -9.94 22.15
CA ALA A 110 -13.54 -9.73 23.59
C ALA A 110 -12.69 -8.58 24.18
N LYS A 111 -11.54 -8.26 23.56
CA LYS A 111 -10.64 -7.18 24.00
C LYS A 111 -10.83 -5.87 23.24
N ALA A 112 -11.81 -5.80 22.35
CA ALA A 112 -12.10 -4.59 21.62
C ALA A 112 -12.88 -3.59 22.49
N THR A 113 -12.71 -2.31 22.19
CA THR A 113 -13.41 -1.20 22.82
C THR A 113 -14.41 -0.62 21.82
N ARG A 114 -15.67 -0.42 22.23
CA ARG A 114 -16.68 0.22 21.38
C ARG A 114 -16.28 1.67 21.04
N VAL A 115 -16.51 2.07 19.80
CA VAL A 115 -16.26 3.41 19.29
C VAL A 115 -17.60 4.11 19.07
N LYS A 116 -17.84 5.21 19.80
CA LYS A 116 -19.05 6.01 19.64
C LYS A 116 -18.98 6.92 18.41
N GLY A 117 -20.11 7.04 17.72
CA GLY A 117 -20.27 7.94 16.56
C GLY A 117 -19.45 7.49 15.36
N LEU A 118 -19.36 6.18 15.11
CA LEU A 118 -18.73 5.59 13.93
C LEU A 118 -19.70 4.59 13.31
N GLY A 119 -20.31 4.98 12.19
CA GLY A 119 -21.37 4.21 11.53
C GLY A 119 -22.54 3.85 12.46
N ARG A 120 -23.23 2.77 12.10
CA ARG A 120 -24.29 2.16 12.91
C ARG A 120 -23.73 1.55 14.19
N ALA A 121 -22.54 0.99 14.10
CA ALA A 121 -21.76 0.48 15.23
C ALA A 121 -20.29 0.33 14.83
N GLY A 122 -19.39 0.54 15.79
CA GLY A 122 -17.95 0.38 15.56
C GLY A 122 -17.21 -0.03 16.82
N TYR A 123 -16.06 -0.67 16.64
CA TYR A 123 -15.13 -1.01 17.71
C TYR A 123 -13.68 -0.78 17.29
N ARG A 124 -12.80 -0.80 18.28
CA ARG A 124 -11.35 -0.70 18.11
C ARG A 124 -10.67 -1.83 18.87
N LEU A 125 -9.76 -2.53 18.23
CA LEU A 125 -8.92 -3.55 18.84
C LEU A 125 -7.45 -3.10 18.82
N LEU A 126 -6.77 -3.27 19.95
CA LEU A 126 -5.31 -3.17 20.01
C LEU A 126 -4.75 -4.59 20.17
N SER A 127 -3.81 -4.94 19.31
CA SER A 127 -3.11 -6.22 19.34
C SER A 127 -1.62 -5.99 19.60
N GLY A 128 -1.04 -6.84 20.43
CA GLY A 128 0.40 -6.80 20.72
C GLY A 128 1.25 -7.14 19.50
N ALA A 129 2.55 -6.87 19.60
CA ALA A 129 3.52 -7.27 18.59
C ALA A 129 3.56 -8.80 18.42
N SER A 130 3.62 -9.27 17.19
CA SER A 130 3.74 -10.68 16.83
C SER A 130 4.33 -10.81 15.42
N GLY A 131 4.66 -12.02 14.96
CA GLY A 131 4.89 -12.30 13.53
C GLY A 131 5.96 -11.46 12.82
N GLY A 132 6.89 -10.82 13.55
CA GLY A 132 7.89 -9.96 12.94
C GLY A 132 7.47 -8.49 12.74
N HIS A 133 6.34 -8.05 13.29
CA HIS A 133 5.90 -6.66 13.26
C HIS A 133 5.67 -6.09 14.66
N GLY A 134 5.48 -4.78 14.76
CA GLY A 134 5.08 -4.10 15.99
C GLY A 134 3.62 -4.36 16.35
N PRO A 135 3.10 -3.68 17.38
CA PRO A 135 1.67 -3.72 17.70
C PRO A 135 0.80 -3.33 16.50
N SER A 136 -0.50 -3.64 16.54
CA SER A 136 -1.46 -3.15 15.55
C SER A 136 -2.67 -2.49 16.22
N VAL A 137 -3.23 -1.50 15.54
CA VAL A 137 -4.54 -0.94 15.87
C VAL A 137 -5.48 -1.24 14.73
N GLU A 138 -6.60 -1.86 15.07
CA GLU A 138 -7.70 -2.14 14.15
C GLU A 138 -8.94 -1.35 14.58
N VAL A 139 -9.60 -0.71 13.62
CA VAL A 139 -10.89 -0.03 13.79
C VAL A 139 -11.85 -0.65 12.79
N THR A 140 -12.91 -1.27 13.29
CA THR A 140 -13.89 -1.99 12.47
C THR A 140 -15.27 -1.41 12.71
N TRP A 141 -16.02 -1.15 11.65
CA TRP A 141 -17.36 -0.58 11.77
C TRP A 141 -18.32 -1.06 10.69
N LEU A 142 -19.59 -1.10 11.09
CA LEU A 142 -20.73 -1.22 10.21
C LEU A 142 -21.17 0.19 9.79
N SER A 143 -20.99 0.52 8.51
CA SER A 143 -21.38 1.83 7.98
C SER A 143 -22.90 2.00 7.91
N GLU A 144 -23.37 3.22 7.69
CA GLU A 144 -24.79 3.49 7.44
C GLU A 144 -25.29 2.83 6.15
N ALA A 145 -24.40 2.64 5.17
CA ALA A 145 -24.68 1.95 3.92
C ALA A 145 -24.67 0.41 4.05
N ALA A 146 -24.69 -0.13 5.27
CA ALA A 146 -24.61 -1.56 5.55
C ALA A 146 -23.36 -2.24 4.95
N GLN A 147 -22.24 -1.53 4.92
CA GLN A 147 -20.92 -2.09 4.61
C GLN A 147 -20.16 -2.40 5.88
N LEU A 148 -19.39 -3.49 5.87
CA LEU A 148 -18.43 -3.77 6.93
C LEU A 148 -17.06 -3.26 6.49
N GLN A 149 -16.50 -2.33 7.27
CA GLN A 149 -15.20 -1.74 6.96
C GLN A 149 -14.23 -2.02 8.12
N THR A 150 -13.02 -2.44 7.76
CA THR A 150 -11.92 -2.69 8.70
C THR A 150 -10.71 -1.87 8.29
N LEU A 151 -10.28 -1.00 9.18
CA LEU A 151 -9.07 -0.20 9.04
C LEU A 151 -8.02 -0.72 10.02
N LYS A 152 -6.89 -1.20 9.51
CA LYS A 152 -5.81 -1.75 10.34
C LYS A 152 -4.48 -1.08 10.05
N PHE A 153 -3.90 -0.48 11.08
CA PHE A 153 -2.51 -0.01 11.04
C PHE A 153 -1.62 -1.00 11.78
N THR A 154 -0.52 -1.40 11.14
CA THR A 154 0.49 -2.24 11.78
C THR A 154 1.79 -1.45 11.91
N PHE A 155 2.30 -1.36 13.14
CA PHE A 155 3.51 -0.61 13.44
C PHE A 155 4.78 -1.38 13.04
N PRO A 156 5.90 -0.68 12.79
CA PRO A 156 7.20 -1.33 12.77
C PRO A 156 7.55 -1.91 14.15
N LYS A 157 8.47 -2.87 14.19
CA LYS A 157 8.99 -3.42 15.44
C LYS A 157 9.52 -2.31 16.37
N GLY A 158 9.33 -2.48 17.66
CA GLY A 158 9.85 -1.55 18.67
C GLY A 158 9.07 -0.24 18.81
N ALA A 159 7.92 -0.09 18.15
CA ALA A 159 7.04 1.06 18.37
C ALA A 159 6.66 1.19 19.85
N LYS A 160 6.77 2.42 20.37
CA LYS A 160 6.51 2.73 21.78
C LYS A 160 5.00 2.81 22.03
N GLN A 161 4.56 2.42 23.22
CA GLN A 161 3.14 2.48 23.60
C GLN A 161 2.51 3.86 23.37
N ALA A 162 3.21 4.94 23.71
CA ALA A 162 2.72 6.30 23.48
C ALA A 162 2.43 6.60 21.98
N GLN A 163 3.23 6.05 21.06
CA GLN A 163 2.98 6.18 19.62
C GLN A 163 1.76 5.37 19.20
N VAL A 164 1.60 4.18 19.78
CA VAL A 164 0.42 3.32 19.57
C VAL A 164 -0.85 4.03 20.02
N ASP A 165 -0.86 4.61 21.22
CA ASP A 165 -2.02 5.31 21.78
C ASP A 165 -2.40 6.56 20.97
N GLN A 166 -1.39 7.35 20.58
CA GLN A 166 -1.59 8.54 19.76
C GLN A 166 -2.20 8.18 18.41
N LEU A 167 -1.60 7.22 17.69
CA LEU A 167 -2.12 6.82 16.38
C LEU A 167 -3.48 6.12 16.50
N SER A 168 -3.71 5.39 17.58
CA SER A 168 -4.97 4.72 17.87
C SER A 168 -6.14 5.71 17.89
N THR A 169 -5.91 6.91 18.43
CA THR A 169 -6.89 8.00 18.41
C THR A 169 -7.07 8.56 17.00
N LYS A 170 -5.97 8.80 16.28
CA LYS A 170 -6.03 9.33 14.91
C LYS A 170 -6.69 8.37 13.92
N LEU A 171 -6.51 7.06 14.08
CA LEU A 171 -7.17 6.04 13.25
C LEU A 171 -8.68 6.01 13.44
N VAL A 172 -9.17 6.25 14.67
CA VAL A 172 -10.61 6.45 14.89
C VAL A 172 -11.09 7.71 14.17
N SER A 173 -10.31 8.79 14.17
CA SER A 173 -10.65 9.99 13.39
C SER A 173 -10.67 9.72 11.88
N LEU A 174 -9.70 8.96 11.37
CA LEU A 174 -9.66 8.55 9.97
C LEU A 174 -10.88 7.70 9.61
N ALA A 175 -11.20 6.67 10.39
CA ALA A 175 -12.38 5.85 10.18
C ALA A 175 -13.68 6.68 10.18
N LYS A 176 -13.80 7.68 11.07
CA LYS A 176 -14.95 8.58 11.10
C LYS A 176 -15.04 9.48 9.87
N ALA A 177 -13.91 9.97 9.38
CA ALA A 177 -13.85 10.80 8.18
C ALA A 177 -14.15 9.97 6.91
N MET A 178 -13.80 8.68 6.92
CA MET A 178 -14.11 7.73 5.85
C MET A 178 -15.54 7.19 5.90
N ASN A 179 -16.20 7.22 7.06
CA ASN A 179 -17.52 6.65 7.23
C ASN A 179 -18.54 7.36 6.34
N THR A 180 -18.85 6.73 5.21
CA THR A 180 -19.81 7.23 4.24
C THR A 180 -21.23 7.05 4.77
N THR A 181 -22.07 8.06 4.53
CA THR A 181 -23.51 8.02 4.83
C THR A 181 -24.35 7.63 3.62
N LYS A 182 -23.72 7.49 2.45
CA LYS A 182 -24.33 7.09 1.19
C LYS A 182 -23.39 6.08 0.50
N GLY A 183 -23.92 4.88 0.25
CA GLY A 183 -23.31 3.92 -0.68
C GLY A 183 -23.53 4.36 -2.12
#